data_AF-A0A8J7JGY0-F1
#
_entry.id   AF-A0A8J7JGY0-F1
#
_cell.length_a   1.000
_cell.length_b   1.000
_cell.length_c   1.000
_cell.angle_alpha   90.00
_cell.angle_beta   90.00
_cell.angle_gamma   90.00
#
_symmetry.space_group_name_H-M   'P 1'
#
loop_
_entity.id
_entity.type
_entity.pdbx_description
1 polymer ?
#
loop_
_entity_poly.entity_id
_entity_poly.type
_entity_poly.pdbx_seq_one_letter_code
_entity_poly.pdbx_strand_id
1 'polypeptide(L)'
;MRRSHSARLPILLLWRRHADFARSCASLACRTRIRLKSYAADAGAAEITGNPLALVRALETLEEMRQKVPIHGNPAFAPLFIVNPLSKVGLMTLFMTHPSTEDRIQRLKAIAEQAEAKATSTSSQVFSPST
;
A
#
# COMPACT_ATOMS: atom_id res chain seq x y z
N MET A 1 46.70 -38.77 3.57
CA MET A 1 46.61 -37.29 3.54
C MET A 1 45.15 -36.87 3.37
N ARG A 2 44.42 -36.57 4.47
CA ARG A 2 43.04 -36.01 4.41
C ARG A 2 43.15 -34.48 4.40
N ARG A 3 42.95 -33.85 3.23
CA ARG A 3 42.95 -32.39 3.12
C ARG A 3 41.66 -31.79 3.72
N SER A 4 41.85 -30.73 4.49
CA SER A 4 40.88 -29.91 5.20
C SER A 4 39.65 -29.51 4.35
N HIS A 5 38.49 -30.10 4.65
CA HIS A 5 37.17 -29.63 4.17
C HIS A 5 36.48 -28.67 5.16
N SER A 6 37.01 -28.48 6.37
CA SER A 6 36.34 -27.74 7.45
C SER A 6 36.38 -26.22 7.30
N ALA A 7 37.38 -25.67 6.60
CA ALA A 7 37.56 -24.22 6.48
C ALA A 7 36.63 -23.54 5.47
N ARG A 8 35.99 -24.29 4.56
CA ARG A 8 35.09 -23.74 3.52
C ARG A 8 33.65 -23.56 4.01
N LEU A 9 33.22 -24.40 4.94
CA LEU A 9 31.89 -24.35 5.55
C LEU A 9 31.57 -23.01 6.26
N PRO A 10 32.45 -22.42 7.09
CA PRO A 10 32.15 -21.13 7.75
C PRO A 10 32.02 -19.98 6.76
N ILE A 11 32.82 -19.98 5.68
CA ILE A 11 32.73 -18.97 4.61
C ILE A 11 31.37 -19.09 3.91
N LEU A 12 30.99 -20.29 3.46
CA LEU A 12 29.69 -20.51 2.83
C LEU A 12 28.51 -20.12 3.73
N LEU A 13 28.60 -20.38 5.04
CA LEU A 13 27.57 -19.98 6.00
C LEU A 13 27.48 -18.45 6.15
N LEU A 14 28.62 -17.75 6.11
CA LEU A 14 28.65 -16.29 6.11
C LEU A 14 27.96 -15.73 4.84
N TRP A 15 28.32 -16.26 3.67
CA TRP A 15 27.69 -15.89 2.39
C TRP A 15 26.18 -16.16 2.39
N ARG A 16 25.75 -17.30 2.93
CA ARG A 16 24.32 -17.63 3.07
C ARG A 16 23.58 -16.63 3.95
N ARG A 17 24.15 -16.27 5.11
CA ARG A 17 23.53 -15.30 6.01
C ARG A 17 23.44 -13.90 5.39
N HIS A 18 24.47 -13.48 4.66
CA HIS A 18 24.43 -12.23 3.89
C HIS A 18 23.36 -12.26 2.79
N ALA A 19 23.23 -13.38 2.06
CA ALA A 19 22.21 -13.55 1.03
C ALA A 19 20.79 -13.54 1.61
N ASP A 20 20.56 -14.20 2.75
CA ASP A 20 19.26 -14.24 3.43
C ASP A 20 18.85 -12.84 3.94
N PHE A 21 19.81 -12.08 4.47
CA PHE A 21 19.60 -10.68 4.85
C PHE A 21 19.24 -9.80 3.64
N ALA A 22 19.99 -9.93 2.55
CA ALA A 22 19.72 -9.17 1.33
C ALA A 22 18.32 -9.44 0.74
N ARG A 23 17.88 -10.71 0.70
CA ARG A 23 16.51 -11.06 0.26
C ARG A 23 15.44 -10.43 1.15
N SER A 24 15.66 -10.42 2.46
CA SER A 24 14.72 -9.81 3.42
C SER A 24 14.59 -8.30 3.18
N CYS A 25 15.72 -7.59 3.06
CA CYS A 25 15.74 -6.15 2.76
C CYS A 25 15.04 -5.82 1.42
N ALA A 26 15.32 -6.60 0.36
CA ALA A 26 14.69 -6.41 -0.94
C ALA A 26 13.16 -6.56 -0.88
N SER A 27 12.66 -7.57 -0.15
CA SER A 27 11.22 -7.79 0.02
C SER A 27 10.52 -6.61 0.71
N LEU A 28 11.16 -6.01 1.72
CA LEU A 28 10.66 -4.84 2.42
C LEU A 28 10.64 -3.61 1.50
N ALA A 29 11.72 -3.36 0.76
CA ALA A 29 11.82 -2.25 -0.18
C ALA A 29 10.78 -2.34 -1.31
N CYS A 30 10.53 -3.53 -1.87
CA CYS A 30 9.48 -3.72 -2.86
C CYS A 30 8.09 -3.41 -2.28
N ARG A 31 7.81 -3.86 -1.06
CA ARG A 31 6.53 -3.62 -0.37
C ARG A 31 6.29 -2.12 -0.13
N THR A 32 7.30 -1.38 0.33
CA THR A 32 7.16 0.07 0.56
C THR A 32 6.94 0.82 -0.75
N ARG A 33 7.66 0.45 -1.82
CA ARG A 33 7.48 1.05 -3.16
C ARG A 33 6.07 0.82 -3.71
N ILE A 34 5.50 -0.38 -3.53
CA ILE A 34 4.12 -0.67 -3.97
C ILE A 34 3.14 0.25 -3.23
N ARG A 35 3.23 0.33 -1.89
CA ARG A 35 2.36 1.19 -1.07
C ARG A 35 2.44 2.65 -1.49
N LEU A 36 3.64 3.17 -1.72
CA LEU A 36 3.84 4.56 -2.14
C LEU A 36 3.20 4.84 -3.50
N LYS A 37 3.34 3.93 -4.46
CA LYS A 37 2.72 4.05 -5.79
C LYS A 37 1.18 3.99 -5.70
N SER A 38 0.64 3.12 -4.86
CA SER A 38 -0.81 3.03 -4.63
C SER A 38 -1.37 4.34 -4.06
N TYR A 39 -0.72 4.93 -3.05
CA TYR A 39 -1.17 6.20 -2.47
C TYR A 39 -1.07 7.36 -3.46
N ALA A 40 0.00 7.40 -4.27
CA ALA A 40 0.14 8.40 -5.33
C ALA A 40 -0.94 8.25 -6.40
N ALA A 41 -1.31 7.02 -6.75
CA ALA A 41 -2.39 6.75 -7.69
C ALA A 41 -3.76 7.19 -7.12
N ASP A 42 -4.02 6.92 -5.83
CA ASP A 42 -5.27 7.34 -5.17
C ASP A 42 -5.39 8.87 -5.11
N ALA A 43 -4.29 9.57 -4.77
CA ALA A 43 -4.25 11.02 -4.77
C ALA A 43 -4.45 11.61 -6.17
N GLY A 44 -3.76 11.07 -7.19
CA GLY A 44 -3.93 11.50 -8.57
C GLY A 44 -5.35 11.23 -9.11
N ALA A 45 -5.96 10.11 -8.74
CA ALA A 45 -7.35 9.82 -9.10
C ALA A 45 -8.33 10.80 -8.45
N ALA A 46 -8.12 11.15 -7.17
CA ALA A 46 -8.93 12.16 -6.49
C ALA A 46 -8.80 13.56 -7.14
N GLU A 47 -7.59 13.93 -7.57
CA GLU A 47 -7.36 15.19 -8.29
C GLU A 47 -8.06 15.21 -9.66
N ILE A 48 -7.92 14.14 -10.45
CA ILE A 48 -8.53 14.05 -11.79
C ILE A 48 -10.07 14.03 -11.70
N THR A 49 -10.63 13.30 -10.75
CA THR A 49 -12.09 13.18 -10.60
C THR A 49 -12.72 14.36 -9.85
N GLY A 50 -11.91 15.14 -9.12
CA GLY A 50 -12.37 16.22 -8.26
C GLY A 50 -13.25 15.75 -7.08
N ASN A 51 -13.39 14.44 -6.86
CA ASN A 51 -14.27 13.89 -5.83
C ASN A 51 -13.59 12.74 -5.05
N PRO A 52 -12.74 13.07 -4.07
CA PRO A 52 -12.09 12.08 -3.20
C PRO A 52 -13.09 11.20 -2.43
N LEU A 53 -14.26 11.73 -2.05
CA LEU A 53 -15.27 10.97 -1.29
C LEU A 53 -15.98 9.90 -2.14
N ALA A 54 -16.15 10.13 -3.45
CA ALA A 54 -16.65 9.11 -4.37
C ALA A 54 -15.70 7.91 -4.43
N LEU A 55 -14.38 8.17 -4.41
CA LEU A 55 -13.38 7.10 -4.39
C LEU A 55 -13.41 6.31 -3.07
N VAL A 56 -13.64 6.98 -1.93
CA VAL A 56 -13.86 6.30 -0.64
C VAL A 56 -15.04 5.34 -0.71
N ARG A 57 -16.20 5.78 -1.19
CA ARG A 57 -17.40 4.93 -1.33
C ARG A 57 -17.18 3.73 -2.24
N ALA A 58 -16.44 3.92 -3.33
CA ALA A 58 -16.07 2.84 -4.23
C ALA A 58 -15.21 1.78 -3.52
N LEU A 59 -14.23 2.21 -2.73
CA LEU A 59 -13.39 1.30 -1.94
C LEU A 59 -14.19 0.56 -0.86
N GLU A 60 -15.10 1.24 -0.16
CA GLU A 60 -16.01 0.63 0.82
C GLU A 60 -16.90 -0.45 0.15
N THR A 61 -17.46 -0.14 -1.02
CA THR A 61 -18.26 -1.09 -1.79
C THR A 61 -17.45 -2.34 -2.18
N LEU A 62 -16.20 -2.16 -2.63
CA LEU A 62 -15.33 -3.27 -2.99
C LEU A 62 -14.98 -4.14 -1.77
N GLU A 63 -14.77 -3.52 -0.61
CA GLU A 63 -14.49 -4.19 0.66
C GLU A 63 -15.69 -5.01 1.14
N GLU A 64 -16.89 -4.46 1.07
CA GLU A 64 -18.13 -5.19 1.37
C GLU A 64 -18.33 -6.38 0.43
N MET A 65 -18.12 -6.18 -0.87
CA MET A 65 -18.27 -7.23 -1.88
C MET A 65 -17.26 -8.37 -1.66
N ARG A 66 -16.03 -8.04 -1.23
CA ARG A 66 -15.01 -9.02 -0.85
C ARG A 66 -15.48 -9.92 0.30
N GLN A 67 -16.15 -9.34 1.30
CA GLN A 67 -16.66 -10.10 2.45
C GLN A 67 -17.83 -11.02 2.03
N LYS A 68 -18.67 -10.56 1.11
CA LYS A 68 -19.85 -11.30 0.62
C LYS A 68 -19.47 -12.46 -0.32
N VAL A 69 -18.43 -12.29 -1.14
CA VAL A 69 -18.02 -13.28 -2.16
C VAL A 69 -16.54 -13.63 -1.97
N PRO A 70 -16.21 -14.58 -1.08
CA PRO A 70 -14.82 -15.01 -0.88
C PRO A 70 -14.30 -15.75 -2.11
N ILE A 71 -13.33 -15.14 -2.80
CA ILE A 71 -12.65 -15.75 -3.95
C ILE A 71 -11.49 -16.61 -3.45
N HIS A 72 -11.59 -17.93 -3.63
CA HIS A 72 -10.48 -18.86 -3.41
C HIS A 72 -9.53 -18.85 -4.63
N GLY A 73 -8.73 -17.79 -4.74
CA GLY A 73 -7.76 -17.61 -5.83
C GLY A 73 -6.38 -18.18 -5.51
N ASN A 74 -5.59 -18.45 -6.57
CA ASN A 74 -4.17 -18.77 -6.40
C ASN A 74 -3.42 -17.54 -5.83
N PRO A 75 -2.66 -17.69 -4.73
CA PRO A 75 -1.90 -16.58 -4.13
C PRO A 75 -0.90 -15.92 -5.09
N ALA A 76 -0.49 -16.59 -6.17
CA ALA A 76 0.35 -15.99 -7.22
C ALA A 76 -0.32 -14.79 -7.91
N PHE A 77 -1.65 -14.74 -7.95
CA PHE A 77 -2.40 -13.62 -8.54
C PHE A 77 -2.72 -12.51 -7.52
N ALA A 78 -2.31 -12.63 -6.26
CA ALA A 78 -2.54 -11.62 -5.21
C ALA A 78 -2.17 -10.18 -5.62
N PRO A 79 -1.08 -9.92 -6.37
CA PRO A 79 -0.73 -8.57 -6.81
C PRO A 79 -1.72 -7.93 -7.80
N LEU A 80 -2.51 -8.74 -8.53
CA LEU A 80 -3.46 -8.24 -9.54
C LEU A 80 -4.78 -7.75 -8.92
N PHE A 81 -5.06 -8.11 -7.68
CA PHE A 81 -6.30 -7.71 -7.01
C PHE A 81 -6.17 -6.30 -6.42
N ILE A 82 -7.21 -5.49 -6.63
CA ILE A 82 -7.35 -4.14 -6.06
C ILE A 82 -7.59 -4.23 -4.54
N VAL A 83 -8.39 -5.22 -4.12
CA VAL A 83 -8.63 -5.56 -2.71
C VAL A 83 -8.29 -7.03 -2.55
N ASN A 84 -7.32 -7.36 -1.69
CA ASN A 84 -6.81 -8.73 -1.59
C ASN A 84 -7.85 -9.66 -0.91
N PRO A 85 -8.47 -10.61 -1.64
CA PRO A 85 -9.49 -11.49 -1.08
C PRO A 85 -8.90 -12.52 -0.09
N LEU A 86 -7.59 -12.78 -0.17
CA LEU A 86 -6.88 -13.75 0.67
C LEU A 86 -6.34 -13.13 1.98
N SER A 87 -6.62 -11.84 2.22
CA SER A 87 -6.19 -11.14 3.42
C SER A 87 -7.02 -11.55 4.64
N LYS A 88 -6.50 -12.49 5.43
CA LYS A 88 -6.98 -12.75 6.80
C LYS A 88 -6.40 -11.73 7.78
N VAL A 89 -7.26 -11.20 8.66
CA VAL A 89 -6.94 -10.23 9.72
C VAL A 89 -5.95 -10.85 10.73
N GLY A 90 -4.86 -10.15 11.09
CA GLY A 90 -3.86 -10.60 12.08
C GLY A 90 -2.41 -10.23 11.72
N LEU A 91 -1.41 -10.89 12.33
CA LEU A 91 0.05 -10.72 12.10
C LEU A 91 0.50 -10.83 10.62
N MET A 92 -0.40 -11.27 9.73
CA MET A 92 -0.20 -11.35 8.29
C MET A 92 -0.31 -9.98 7.57
N THR A 93 -0.76 -8.91 8.23
CA THR A 93 -0.75 -7.53 7.67
C THR A 93 0.65 -7.06 7.29
N LEU A 94 1.66 -7.49 8.05
CA LEU A 94 3.08 -7.25 7.72
C LEU A 94 3.52 -7.96 6.45
N PHE A 95 2.83 -9.04 6.07
CA PHE A 95 3.06 -9.79 4.83
C PHE A 95 2.13 -9.37 3.68
N MET A 96 1.20 -8.43 3.88
CA MET A 96 0.38 -7.87 2.81
C MET A 96 1.19 -6.99 1.84
N THR A 97 1.14 -7.37 0.56
CA THR A 97 1.78 -6.66 -0.56
C THR A 97 1.04 -5.38 -0.94
N HIS A 98 -0.22 -5.23 -0.50
CA HIS A 98 -1.05 -4.04 -0.71
C HIS A 98 -1.29 -3.28 0.59
N PRO A 99 -1.43 -1.95 0.56
CA PRO A 99 -1.93 -1.18 1.69
C PRO A 99 -3.34 -1.64 2.07
N SER A 100 -3.70 -1.51 3.34
CA SER A 100 -5.06 -1.87 3.76
C SER A 100 -6.07 -0.89 3.14
N THR A 101 -7.29 -1.36 2.88
CA THR A 101 -8.37 -0.49 2.37
C THR A 101 -8.63 0.66 3.34
N GLU A 102 -8.56 0.40 4.64
CA GLU A 102 -8.71 1.39 5.71
C GLU A 102 -7.69 2.53 5.62
N ASP A 103 -6.40 2.20 5.47
CA ASP A 103 -5.32 3.20 5.36
C ASP A 103 -5.54 4.13 4.15
N ARG A 104 -6.05 3.56 3.05
CA ARG A 104 -6.36 4.32 1.82
C ARG A 104 -7.56 5.24 2.03
N ILE A 105 -8.62 4.74 2.67
CA ILE A 105 -9.82 5.52 3.00
C ILE A 105 -9.47 6.72 3.88
N GLN A 106 -8.68 6.50 4.95
CA GLN A 106 -8.25 7.58 5.84
C GLN A 106 -7.48 8.67 5.10
N ARG A 107 -6.56 8.28 4.20
CA ARG A 107 -5.78 9.23 3.42
C ARG A 107 -6.63 10.01 2.41
N LEU A 108 -7.61 9.37 1.78
CA LEU A 108 -8.55 10.02 0.86
C LEU A 108 -9.48 11.00 1.59
N LYS A 109 -9.95 10.66 2.79
CA LYS A 109 -10.72 11.58 3.65
C LYS A 109 -9.90 12.83 3.99
N ALA A 110 -8.62 12.66 4.36
CA ALA A 110 -7.72 13.78 4.61
C ALA A 110 -7.51 14.67 3.36
N ILE A 111 -7.47 14.09 2.15
CA ILE A 111 -7.40 14.87 0.90
C ILE A 111 -8.70 15.65 0.67
N ALA A 112 -9.86 15.07 0.97
CA ALA A 112 -11.16 15.74 0.88
C ALA A 112 -11.22 16.95 1.82
N GLU A 113 -10.84 16.78 3.08
CA GLU A 113 -10.80 17.86 4.07
C GLU A 113 -9.88 19.01 3.63
N GLN A 114 -8.71 18.69 3.06
CA GLN A 114 -7.78 19.68 2.51
C GLN A 114 -8.36 20.43 1.30
N ALA A 115 -9.08 19.74 0.42
CA ALA A 115 -9.75 20.34 -0.72
C ALA A 115 -10.85 21.31 -0.27
N GLU A 116 -11.63 20.93 0.74
CA GLU A 116 -12.67 21.78 1.36
C GLU A 116 -12.04 23.02 2.03
N ALA A 117 -10.99 22.86 2.83
CA ALA A 117 -10.29 23.97 3.47
C ALA A 117 -9.70 24.97 2.44
N LYS A 118 -9.20 24.46 1.31
CA LYS A 118 -8.71 25.29 0.19
C LYS A 118 -9.86 26.07 -0.47
N ALA A 119 -11.03 25.46 -0.62
CA ALA A 119 -12.20 26.15 -1.16
C ALA A 119 -12.68 27.27 -0.23
N THR A 120 -12.74 27.01 1.09
CA THR A 120 -13.15 28.02 2.08
C THR A 120 -12.17 29.20 2.12
N SER A 121 -10.86 28.95 2.14
CA SER A 121 -9.84 30.01 2.13
C SER A 121 -9.81 30.83 0.84
N THR A 122 -10.08 30.20 -0.30
CA THR A 122 -10.19 30.91 -1.60
C THR A 122 -11.41 31.83 -1.61
N SER A 123 -12.54 31.39 -1.06
CA SER A 123 -13.75 32.23 -0.96
C SER A 123 -13.53 33.48 -0.11
N SER A 124 -12.76 33.39 0.98
CA SER A 124 -12.45 34.54 1.86
C SER A 124 -11.53 35.57 1.19
N GLN A 125 -10.63 35.13 0.30
CA GLN A 125 -9.72 36.01 -0.44
C GLN A 125 -10.42 36.77 -1.56
N VAL A 126 -11.40 36.15 -2.22
CA VAL A 126 -12.16 36.76 -3.32
C VAL A 126 -13.16 37.83 -2.84
N PHE A 127 -13.57 37.77 -1.57
CA PHE A 127 -14.56 38.70 -1.00
C PHE A 127 -13.94 39.96 -0.33
N SER A 128 -12.68 40.29 -0.62
CA SER A 128 -12.14 41.62 -0.25
C SER A 128 -12.51 42.63 -1.34
N PRO A 129 -13.49 43.54 -1.13
CA PRO A 129 -13.76 44.58 -2.10
C PRO A 129 -12.55 45.50 -2.20
N SER A 130 -11.93 45.57 -3.38
CA SER A 130 -10.96 46.60 -3.72
C SER A 130 -11.66 47.96 -3.59
N THR A 131 -11.35 48.68 -2.52
CA THR A 131 -11.75 50.09 -2.33
C THR A 131 -10.73 50.99 -3.02
#